data_AF-J4ICB3-F1
#
_entry.id   AF-J4ICB3-F1
#
_cell.length_a   1.000
_cell.length_b   1.000
_cell.length_c   1.000
_cell.angle_alpha   90.00
_cell.angle_beta   90.00
_cell.angle_gamma   90.00
#
_symmetry.space_group_name_H-M   'P 1'
#
loop_
_entity.id
_entity.type
_entity.pdbx_description
1 polymer ?
#
loop_
_entity_poly.entity_id
_entity_poly.type
_entity_poly.pdbx_seq_one_letter_code
_entity_poly.pdbx_strand_id
1 'polypeptide(L)'
;MAKDLARHNPLVRRALARALHEDDELKHTRDLTQQWAKLIVEPIREAWKSIRTPVLVVIDALDESGAEDTRKLLLQLVSGKQTGALIPLPPNFRILITSRPLPDIYNAFHRQQFVQHVSLDDIASEFTLRDVDQFIAARLGDLRIFQAQHYAALAQKSGGIFEWARLSCEYITKQSSMGLTSSSRYDAVIAGTST
;
A
#
# COMPACT_ATOMS: atom_id res chain seq x y z
N MET A 1 -2.07 12.41 -5.72
CA MET A 1 -1.01 12.14 -6.73
C MET A 1 -0.36 13.41 -7.28
N ALA A 2 -0.95 14.20 -8.20
CA ALA A 2 -0.27 15.37 -8.82
C ALA A 2 0.28 16.36 -7.78
N LYS A 3 -0.56 16.71 -6.81
CA LYS A 3 -0.20 17.55 -5.66
C LYS A 3 0.97 16.99 -4.87
N ASP A 4 1.01 15.68 -4.65
CA ASP A 4 2.06 15.03 -3.85
C ASP A 4 3.38 14.98 -4.61
N LEU A 5 3.34 14.71 -5.92
CA LEU A 5 4.53 14.82 -6.78
C LEU A 5 5.11 16.24 -6.75
N ALA A 6 4.25 17.27 -6.86
CA ALA A 6 4.65 18.66 -6.77
C ALA A 6 5.20 19.05 -5.39
N ARG A 7 4.71 18.45 -4.30
CA ARG A 7 5.26 18.67 -2.95
C ARG A 7 6.69 18.15 -2.81
N HIS A 8 6.98 17.00 -3.40
CA HIS A 8 8.29 16.34 -3.25
C HIS A 8 9.31 16.75 -4.31
N ASN A 9 8.87 17.32 -5.44
CA ASN A 9 9.78 17.70 -6.52
C ASN A 9 9.48 19.11 -7.07
N PRO A 10 10.40 20.09 -6.86
CA PRO A 10 10.23 21.46 -7.34
C PRO A 10 10.13 21.62 -8.86
N LEU A 11 10.71 20.70 -9.64
CA LEU A 11 10.59 20.71 -11.11
C LEU A 11 9.19 20.29 -11.53
N VAL A 12 8.68 19.19 -10.96
CA VAL A 12 7.30 18.75 -11.19
C VAL A 12 6.31 19.82 -10.73
N ARG A 13 6.57 20.49 -9.60
CA ARG A 13 5.74 21.61 -9.13
C ARG A 13 5.64 22.75 -10.14
N ARG A 14 6.77 23.14 -10.74
CA ARG A 14 6.81 24.20 -11.75
C ARG A 14 6.08 23.80 -13.02
N ALA A 15 6.30 22.58 -13.50
CA ALA A 15 5.63 22.05 -14.69
C ALA A 15 4.10 21.95 -14.47
N LEU A 16 3.67 21.45 -13.30
CA LEU A 16 2.26 21.38 -12.93
C LEU A 16 1.63 22.78 -12.81
N ALA A 17 2.32 23.74 -12.17
CA ALA A 17 1.83 25.11 -12.06
C ALA A 17 1.68 25.78 -13.43
N ARG A 18 2.57 25.49 -14.38
CA ARG A 18 2.46 25.97 -15.76
C ARG A 18 1.26 25.36 -16.47
N ALA A 19 1.08 24.03 -16.41
CA ALA A 19 -0.07 23.36 -17.01
C ALA A 19 -1.41 23.94 -16.50
N LEU A 20 -1.53 24.20 -15.20
CA LEU A 20 -2.71 24.81 -14.58
C LEU A 20 -2.88 26.32 -14.86
N HIS A 21 -1.83 26.99 -15.33
CA HIS A 21 -1.89 28.39 -15.73
C HIS A 21 -2.28 28.53 -17.21
N GLU A 22 -1.79 27.61 -18.06
CA GLU A 22 -2.09 27.56 -19.49
C GLU A 22 -3.52 27.09 -19.75
N ASP A 23 -4.05 26.19 -18.92
CA ASP A 23 -5.42 25.66 -19.02
C ASP A 23 -6.08 25.64 -17.63
N ASP A 24 -6.87 26.67 -17.34
CA ASP A 24 -7.55 26.84 -16.05
C ASP A 24 -8.66 25.80 -15.84
N GLU A 25 -9.26 25.29 -16.92
CA GLU A 25 -10.32 24.28 -16.89
C GLU A 25 -9.82 22.95 -16.31
N LEU A 26 -8.51 22.68 -16.37
CA LEU A 26 -7.91 21.51 -15.74
C LEU A 26 -8.10 21.46 -14.22
N LYS A 27 -8.40 22.60 -13.57
CA LYS A 27 -8.73 22.64 -12.14
C LYS A 27 -10.11 22.06 -11.84
N HIS A 28 -10.98 22.00 -12.83
CA HIS A 28 -12.40 21.65 -12.68
C HIS A 28 -12.82 20.44 -13.51
N THR A 29 -11.99 20.00 -14.46
CA THR A 29 -12.27 18.82 -15.29
C THR A 29 -12.50 17.57 -14.44
N ARG A 30 -13.48 16.75 -14.84
CA ARG A 30 -13.73 15.41 -14.28
C ARG A 30 -13.23 14.29 -15.19
N ASP A 31 -12.65 14.65 -16.34
CA ASP A 31 -12.10 13.67 -17.27
C ASP A 31 -10.78 13.12 -16.71
N LEU A 32 -10.83 11.89 -16.19
CA LEU A 32 -9.67 11.20 -15.63
C LEU A 32 -8.55 11.00 -16.67
N THR A 33 -8.88 10.85 -17.95
CA THR A 33 -7.88 10.72 -19.02
C THR A 33 -7.11 12.02 -19.19
N GLN A 34 -7.84 13.15 -19.23
CA GLN A 34 -7.23 14.47 -19.32
C GLN A 34 -6.41 14.79 -18.06
N GLN A 35 -6.93 14.49 -16.87
CA GLN A 35 -6.20 14.68 -15.62
C GLN A 35 -4.90 13.84 -15.58
N TRP A 36 -4.97 12.57 -15.98
CA TRP A 36 -3.80 11.68 -16.02
C TRP A 36 -2.73 12.21 -16.98
N ALA A 37 -3.12 12.58 -18.20
CA ALA A 37 -2.19 13.10 -19.20
C ALA A 37 -1.58 14.45 -18.76
N LYS A 38 -2.42 15.44 -18.46
CA LYS A 38 -2.03 16.84 -18.25
C LYS A 38 -1.47 17.14 -16.87
N LEU A 39 -1.90 16.43 -15.83
CA LEU A 39 -1.52 16.74 -14.45
C LEU A 39 -0.49 15.76 -13.87
N ILE A 40 -0.30 14.58 -14.49
CA ILE A 40 0.65 13.57 -14.04
C ILE A 40 1.75 13.36 -15.07
N VAL A 41 1.42 12.85 -16.26
CA VAL A 41 2.40 12.37 -17.23
C VAL A 41 3.22 13.52 -17.82
N GLU A 42 2.58 14.57 -18.32
CA GLU A 42 3.25 15.72 -18.91
C GLU A 42 4.18 16.44 -17.91
N PRO A 43 3.73 16.81 -16.69
CA PRO A 43 4.60 17.45 -15.70
C PRO A 43 5.79 16.58 -15.26
N ILE A 44 5.59 15.27 -15.10
CA ILE A 44 6.67 14.33 -14.80
C ILE A 44 7.72 14.32 -15.92
N ARG A 45 7.28 14.30 -17.18
CA ARG A 45 8.18 14.25 -18.35
C ARG A 45 8.95 15.54 -18.57
N GLU A 46 8.31 16.68 -18.35
CA GLU A 46 9.00 17.97 -18.39
C GLU A 46 10.11 18.02 -17.33
N ALA A 47 9.78 17.61 -16.11
CA ALA A 47 10.73 17.57 -15.00
C ALA A 47 11.84 16.52 -15.19
N TRP A 48 11.54 15.40 -15.86
CA TRP A 48 12.44 14.26 -16.02
C TRP A 48 13.82 14.62 -16.55
N LYS A 49 13.90 15.54 -17.52
CA LYS A 49 15.17 15.93 -18.15
C LYS A 49 16.22 16.39 -17.12
N SER A 50 15.75 16.84 -15.95
CA SER A 50 16.60 17.33 -14.86
C SER A 50 16.60 16.42 -13.62
N ILE A 51 15.71 15.41 -13.53
CA ILE A 51 15.66 14.46 -12.41
C ILE A 51 16.57 13.28 -12.72
N ARG A 52 17.71 13.19 -12.04
CA ARG A 52 18.69 12.11 -12.23
C ARG A 52 18.51 10.92 -11.27
N THR A 53 17.70 11.08 -10.23
CA THR A 53 17.46 10.03 -9.23
C THR A 53 16.24 9.19 -9.58
N PRO A 54 16.17 7.92 -9.13
CA PRO A 54 14.94 7.14 -9.18
C PRO A 54 13.80 7.84 -8.42
N VAL A 55 12.59 7.76 -8.98
CA VAL A 55 11.35 8.23 -8.35
C VAL A 55 10.38 7.07 -8.26
N LEU A 56 9.94 6.76 -7.05
CA LEU A 56 8.90 5.77 -6.79
C LEU A 56 7.59 6.48 -6.48
N VAL A 57 6.53 6.14 -7.21
CA VAL A 57 5.16 6.55 -6.89
C VAL A 57 4.43 5.37 -6.30
N VAL A 58 3.93 5.53 -5.08
CA VAL A 58 3.14 4.49 -4.40
C VAL A 58 1.66 4.82 -4.58
N ILE A 59 0.90 3.87 -5.12
CA ILE A 59 -0.56 3.89 -5.14
C ILE A 59 -1.01 2.83 -4.14
N ASP A 60 -1.41 3.28 -2.96
CA ASP A 60 -1.83 2.40 -1.88
C ASP A 60 -3.32 2.05 -1.99
N ALA A 61 -3.69 0.82 -1.65
CA ALA A 61 -5.05 0.30 -1.60
C ALA A 61 -5.88 0.59 -2.87
N LEU A 62 -5.36 0.21 -4.04
CA LEU A 62 -6.02 0.49 -5.34
C LEU A 62 -7.43 -0.11 -5.42
N ASP A 63 -7.72 -1.20 -4.70
CA ASP A 63 -9.07 -1.77 -4.61
C ASP A 63 -10.10 -0.86 -3.95
N GLU A 64 -9.67 0.16 -3.19
CA GLU A 64 -10.54 1.16 -2.55
C GLU A 64 -10.84 2.38 -3.44
N SER A 65 -10.41 2.35 -4.72
CA SER A 65 -10.57 3.45 -5.68
C SER A 65 -11.98 3.60 -6.30
N GLY A 66 -13.02 3.23 -5.55
CA GLY A 66 -14.41 3.19 -6.00
C GLY A 66 -14.83 1.80 -6.48
N ALA A 67 -16.07 1.65 -6.94
CA ALA A 67 -16.62 0.40 -7.46
C ALA A 67 -15.92 -0.04 -8.76
N GLU A 68 -16.02 -1.33 -9.11
CA GLU A 68 -15.40 -1.92 -10.30
C GLU A 68 -15.61 -1.10 -11.57
N ASP A 69 -16.87 -0.73 -11.87
CA ASP A 69 -17.21 0.08 -13.05
C ASP A 69 -16.54 1.45 -13.04
N THR A 70 -16.47 2.10 -11.86
CA THR A 70 -15.90 3.44 -11.73
C THR A 70 -14.38 3.45 -11.79
N ARG A 71 -13.71 2.42 -11.25
CA ARG A 71 -12.24 2.32 -11.28
C ARG A 71 -11.69 1.72 -12.57
N LYS A 72 -12.53 1.13 -13.42
CA LYS A 72 -12.12 0.56 -14.71
C LYS A 72 -11.27 1.51 -15.54
N LEU A 73 -11.65 2.79 -15.62
CA LEU A 73 -10.88 3.80 -16.34
C LEU A 73 -9.52 4.06 -15.68
N LEU A 74 -9.46 4.17 -14.35
CA LEU A 74 -8.21 4.28 -13.60
C LEU A 74 -7.29 3.09 -13.86
N LEU A 75 -7.82 1.87 -13.80
CA LEU A 75 -7.07 0.64 -14.09
C LEU A 75 -6.51 0.68 -15.51
N GLN A 76 -7.29 1.12 -16.50
CA GLN A 76 -6.82 1.20 -17.88
C GLN A 76 -5.71 2.26 -18.07
N LEU A 77 -5.78 3.38 -17.35
CA LEU A 77 -4.76 4.45 -17.37
C LEU A 77 -3.46 4.00 -16.69
N VAL A 78 -3.56 3.39 -15.51
CA VAL A 78 -2.39 2.98 -14.71
C VAL A 78 -1.72 1.72 -15.27
N SER A 79 -2.51 0.75 -15.78
CA SER A 79 -1.98 -0.46 -16.44
C SER A 79 -1.44 -0.20 -17.84
N GLY A 80 -1.73 0.97 -18.40
CA GLY A 80 -1.35 1.29 -19.77
C GLY A 80 -2.14 0.53 -20.85
N LYS A 81 -3.35 0.04 -20.53
CA LYS A 81 -4.21 -0.64 -21.52
C LYS A 81 -4.94 0.31 -22.46
N GLN A 82 -5.27 1.53 -22.04
CA GLN A 82 -6.20 2.35 -22.84
C GLN A 82 -5.60 3.21 -23.95
N THR A 83 -4.31 3.13 -24.23
CA THR A 83 -3.75 4.17 -25.07
C THR A 83 -2.75 3.62 -26.08
N GLY A 84 -3.12 3.73 -27.36
CA GLY A 84 -2.17 4.08 -28.43
C GLY A 84 -1.50 5.45 -28.24
N ALA A 85 -1.49 5.96 -27.01
CA ALA A 85 -1.03 7.24 -26.52
C ALA A 85 -0.46 7.12 -25.08
N LEU A 86 0.07 5.94 -24.69
CA LEU A 86 0.96 5.94 -23.52
C LEU A 86 2.21 6.64 -23.99
N ILE A 87 2.30 7.89 -23.58
CA ILE A 87 3.58 8.51 -23.42
C ILE A 87 4.19 7.80 -22.20
N PRO A 88 5.18 6.90 -22.38
CA PRO A 88 5.71 6.11 -21.27
C PRO A 88 6.25 7.03 -20.18
N LEU A 89 6.09 6.61 -18.92
CA LEU A 89 6.78 7.28 -17.82
C LEU A 89 8.30 7.26 -18.10
N PRO A 90 9.03 8.29 -17.66
CA PRO A 90 10.47 8.32 -17.85
C PRO A 90 11.16 7.11 -17.19
N PRO A 91 12.32 6.65 -17.70
CA PRO A 91 12.97 5.41 -17.24
C PRO A 91 13.29 5.35 -15.75
N ASN A 92 13.51 6.49 -15.10
CA ASN A 92 13.78 6.61 -13.66
C ASN A 92 12.52 6.65 -12.79
N PHE A 93 11.33 6.62 -13.38
CA PHE A 93 10.07 6.52 -12.64
C PHE A 93 9.60 5.07 -12.56
N ARG A 94 9.12 4.69 -11.38
CA ARG A 94 8.48 3.40 -11.09
C ARG A 94 7.19 3.65 -10.32
N ILE A 95 6.20 2.80 -10.54
CA ILE A 95 4.97 2.78 -9.75
C ILE A 95 4.97 1.48 -8.95
N LEU A 96 4.76 1.59 -7.64
CA LEU A 96 4.41 0.47 -6.77
C LEU A 96 2.92 0.59 -6.43
N ILE A 97 2.19 -0.48 -6.65
CA ILE A 97 0.75 -0.55 -6.39
C ILE A 97 0.51 -1.63 -5.35
N THR A 98 -0.29 -1.32 -4.34
CA THR A 98 -0.83 -2.32 -3.41
C THR A 98 -2.33 -2.44 -3.64
N SER A 99 -2.84 -3.66 -3.54
CA SER A 99 -4.28 -3.93 -3.58
C SER A 99 -4.61 -5.30 -3.04
N ARG A 100 -5.88 -5.53 -2.70
CA ARG A 100 -6.43 -6.90 -2.63
C ARG A 100 -6.35 -7.58 -4.01
N PRO A 101 -6.30 -8.93 -4.06
CA PRO A 101 -6.22 -9.69 -5.31
C PRO A 101 -7.59 -9.78 -6.01
N LEU A 102 -8.18 -8.63 -6.37
CA LEU A 102 -9.46 -8.59 -7.06
C LEU A 102 -9.30 -8.95 -8.56
N PRO A 103 -10.24 -9.69 -9.16
CA PRO A 103 -10.11 -10.15 -10.55
C PRO A 103 -9.94 -9.03 -11.58
N ASP A 104 -10.65 -7.91 -11.44
CA ASP A 104 -10.57 -6.76 -12.34
C ASP A 104 -9.17 -6.11 -12.31
N ILE A 105 -8.59 -5.98 -11.12
CA ILE A 105 -7.23 -5.47 -10.92
C ILE A 105 -6.20 -6.44 -11.51
N TYR A 106 -6.26 -7.73 -11.14
CA TYR A 106 -5.36 -8.74 -11.67
C TYR A 106 -5.40 -8.76 -13.21
N ASN A 107 -6.59 -8.77 -13.79
CA ASN A 107 -6.78 -8.77 -15.23
C ASN A 107 -6.20 -7.51 -15.89
N ALA A 108 -6.31 -6.33 -15.25
CA ALA A 108 -5.74 -5.09 -15.76
C ALA A 108 -4.21 -5.16 -15.93
N PHE A 109 -3.50 -5.83 -15.03
CA PHE A 109 -2.04 -5.78 -14.96
C PHE A 109 -1.32 -7.05 -15.45
N HIS A 110 -1.89 -8.25 -15.29
CA HIS A 110 -1.24 -9.55 -15.52
C HIS A 110 -0.50 -9.65 -16.87
N ARG A 111 -1.06 -9.12 -17.95
CA ARG A 111 -0.52 -9.30 -19.32
C ARG A 111 0.43 -8.19 -19.76
N GLN A 112 0.82 -7.28 -18.87
CA GLN A 112 1.68 -6.15 -19.21
C GLN A 112 3.15 -6.53 -19.03
N GLN A 113 3.95 -6.41 -20.09
CA GLN A 113 5.38 -6.78 -20.08
C GLN A 113 6.22 -5.97 -19.08
N PHE A 114 5.78 -4.76 -18.74
CA PHE A 114 6.47 -3.84 -17.82
C PHE A 114 5.97 -3.93 -16.38
N VAL A 115 5.09 -4.88 -16.07
CA VAL A 115 4.53 -5.06 -14.73
C VAL A 115 5.06 -6.34 -14.11
N GLN A 116 5.61 -6.22 -12.90
CA GLN A 116 5.94 -7.34 -12.05
C GLN A 116 4.83 -7.50 -11.01
N HIS A 117 4.20 -8.67 -11.00
CA HIS A 117 3.18 -9.04 -10.02
C HIS A 117 3.82 -9.84 -8.88
N VAL A 118 3.50 -9.48 -7.64
CA VAL A 118 3.90 -10.22 -6.44
C VAL A 118 2.65 -10.38 -5.59
N SER A 119 2.24 -11.63 -5.37
CA SER A 119 1.16 -11.95 -4.42
C SER A 119 1.77 -12.26 -3.06
N LEU A 120 1.25 -11.66 -2.01
CA LEU A 120 1.62 -12.04 -0.65
C LEU A 120 0.97 -13.37 -0.22
N ASP A 121 -0.07 -13.80 -0.92
CA ASP A 121 -0.72 -15.11 -0.69
C ASP A 121 0.13 -16.28 -1.21
N ASP A 122 1.09 -16.01 -2.10
CA ASP A 122 2.03 -17.03 -2.61
C ASP A 122 3.17 -17.32 -1.61
N ILE A 123 3.25 -16.56 -0.52
CA ILE A 123 4.24 -16.77 0.55
C ILE A 123 3.76 -17.93 1.42
N ALA A 124 4.60 -18.95 1.60
CA ALA A 124 4.25 -20.09 2.43
C ALA A 124 3.94 -19.64 3.87
N SER A 125 2.82 -20.14 4.41
CA SER A 125 2.30 -19.74 5.73
C SER A 125 3.30 -19.95 6.86
N GLU A 126 4.21 -20.92 6.73
CA GLU A 126 5.31 -21.16 7.66
C GLU A 126 6.24 -19.96 7.84
N PHE A 127 6.52 -19.20 6.77
CA PHE A 127 7.33 -17.98 6.85
C PHE A 127 6.56 -16.87 7.56
N THR A 128 5.29 -16.67 7.19
CA THR A 128 4.44 -15.66 7.83
C THR A 128 4.26 -15.94 9.32
N LEU A 129 4.01 -17.19 9.72
CA LEU A 129 3.90 -17.57 11.12
C LEU A 129 5.19 -17.34 11.89
N ARG A 130 6.35 -17.65 11.27
CA ARG A 130 7.66 -17.39 11.88
C ARG A 130 7.91 -15.90 12.09
N ASP A 131 7.59 -15.06 11.11
CA ASP A 131 7.80 -13.62 11.23
C ASP A 131 6.85 -12.99 12.27
N VAL A 132 5.61 -13.50 12.37
CA VAL A 132 4.67 -13.09 13.41
C VAL A 132 5.13 -13.54 14.80
N ASP A 133 5.63 -14.76 14.96
CA ASP A 133 6.22 -15.24 16.22
C ASP A 133 7.39 -14.33 16.65
N GLN A 134 8.29 -14.01 15.73
CA GLN A 134 9.41 -13.10 15.99
C GLN A 134 8.93 -11.69 16.36
N PHE A 135 7.91 -11.18 15.68
CA PHE A 135 7.30 -9.90 16.01
C PHE A 135 6.70 -9.90 17.42
N ILE A 136 5.98 -10.94 17.81
CA ILE A 136 5.37 -11.07 19.14
C ILE A 136 6.46 -11.19 20.21
N ALA A 137 7.49 -12.00 19.97
CA ALA A 137 8.63 -12.15 20.87
C ALA A 137 9.32 -10.79 21.12
N ALA A 138 9.52 -9.99 20.07
CA ALA A 138 10.09 -8.65 20.19
C ALA A 138 9.19 -7.69 20.98
N ARG A 139 7.85 -7.82 20.88
CA ARG A 139 6.88 -6.94 21.56
C ARG A 139 6.64 -7.30 23.03
N LEU A 140 6.67 -8.59 23.35
CA LEU A 140 6.33 -9.10 24.69
C LEU A 140 7.55 -9.53 25.50
N GLY A 141 8.73 -9.61 24.88
CA GLY A 141 9.97 -10.08 25.50
C GLY A 141 10.38 -9.31 26.76
N ASP A 142 10.16 -7.99 26.76
CA ASP A 142 10.51 -7.13 27.89
C ASP A 142 9.75 -7.46 29.18
N LEU A 143 8.58 -8.08 29.07
CA LEU A 143 7.77 -8.46 30.23
C LEU A 143 8.39 -9.64 31.00
N ARG A 144 9.26 -10.45 30.38
CA ARG A 144 9.97 -11.61 30.98
C ARG A 144 9.08 -12.67 31.66
N ILE A 145 7.76 -12.58 31.51
CA ILE A 145 6.78 -13.57 32.00
C ILE A 145 6.31 -14.52 30.89
N PHE A 146 6.61 -14.20 29.63
CA PHE A 146 6.29 -15.02 28.47
C PHE A 146 7.55 -15.71 27.94
N GLN A 147 7.35 -16.78 27.18
CA GLN A 147 8.39 -17.66 26.65
C GLN A 147 8.02 -18.03 25.22
N ALA A 148 8.95 -18.67 24.49
CA ALA A 148 8.78 -19.03 23.08
C ALA A 148 7.44 -19.73 22.78
N GLN A 149 7.00 -20.65 23.65
CA GLN A 149 5.70 -21.35 23.48
C GLN A 149 4.49 -20.41 23.48
N HIS A 150 4.55 -19.30 24.24
CA HIS A 150 3.48 -18.31 24.31
C HIS A 150 3.42 -17.45 23.04
N TYR A 151 4.59 -17.11 22.50
CA TYR A 151 4.70 -16.37 21.24
C TYR A 151 4.18 -17.22 20.08
N ALA A 152 4.58 -18.50 20.04
CA ALA A 152 4.13 -19.44 19.04
C ALA A 152 2.61 -19.66 19.10
N ALA A 153 2.03 -19.75 20.31
CA ALA A 153 0.58 -19.87 20.46
C ALA A 153 -0.18 -18.64 19.93
N LEU A 154 0.31 -17.43 20.21
CA LEU A 154 -0.28 -16.20 19.66
C LEU A 154 -0.08 -16.08 18.15
N ALA A 155 1.08 -16.50 17.63
CA ALA A 155 1.36 -16.50 16.20
C ALA A 155 0.42 -17.45 15.46
N GLN A 156 0.25 -18.67 15.96
CA GLN A 156 -0.71 -19.62 15.43
C GLN A 156 -2.13 -19.07 15.48
N LYS A 157 -2.50 -18.46 16.61
CA LYS A 157 -3.83 -17.88 16.77
C LYS A 157 -4.11 -16.71 15.82
N SER A 158 -3.09 -15.94 15.48
CA SER A 158 -3.21 -14.85 14.51
C SER A 158 -3.49 -15.31 13.08
N GLY A 159 -3.25 -16.60 12.77
CA GLY A 159 -3.31 -17.11 11.40
C GLY A 159 -2.32 -16.42 10.45
N GLY A 160 -1.23 -15.85 10.97
CA GLY A 160 -0.26 -15.06 10.21
C GLY A 160 -0.63 -13.58 10.03
N ILE A 161 -1.72 -13.11 10.63
CA ILE A 161 -2.16 -11.71 10.50
C ILE A 161 -1.40 -10.82 11.48
N PHE A 162 -0.47 -10.01 10.95
CA PHE A 162 0.33 -9.07 11.74
C PHE A 162 -0.50 -8.04 12.50
N GLU A 163 -1.59 -7.55 11.92
CA GLU A 163 -2.45 -6.59 12.62
C GLU A 163 -3.11 -7.20 13.86
N TRP A 164 -3.59 -8.45 13.74
CA TRP A 164 -4.11 -9.19 14.89
C TRP A 164 -3.03 -9.36 15.95
N ALA A 165 -1.83 -9.78 15.56
CA ALA A 165 -0.70 -9.96 16.48
C ALA A 165 -0.34 -8.64 17.19
N ARG A 166 -0.31 -7.52 16.46
CA ARG A 166 -0.06 -6.17 17.01
C ARG A 166 -1.11 -5.80 18.04
N LEU A 167 -2.40 -5.89 17.68
CA LEU A 167 -3.50 -5.51 18.56
C LEU A 167 -3.53 -6.39 19.83
N SER A 168 -3.27 -7.69 19.69
CA SER A 168 -3.14 -8.60 20.83
C SER A 168 -1.97 -8.22 21.73
N CYS A 169 -0.80 -7.91 21.18
CA CYS A 169 0.35 -7.45 21.97
C CYS A 169 0.06 -6.13 22.71
N GLU A 170 -0.57 -5.17 22.04
CA GLU A 170 -0.98 -3.90 22.64
C GLU A 170 -1.98 -4.11 23.78
N TYR A 171 -2.95 -5.01 23.59
CA TYR A 171 -3.92 -5.36 24.62
C TYR A 171 -3.25 -6.00 25.85
N ILE A 172 -2.31 -6.93 25.63
CA ILE A 172 -1.56 -7.63 26.69
C ILE A 172 -0.65 -6.67 27.49
N THR A 173 -0.02 -5.72 26.80
CA THR A 173 0.96 -4.79 27.39
C THR A 173 0.34 -3.54 28.00
N LYS A 174 -0.93 -3.24 27.69
CA LYS A 174 -1.59 -2.01 28.16
C LYS A 174 -1.62 -1.94 29.68
N GLN A 175 -1.00 -0.90 30.25
CA GLN A 175 -1.05 -0.63 31.69
C GLN A 175 -2.50 -0.37 32.12
N SER A 176 -2.97 -1.03 33.19
CA SER A 176 -4.27 -0.69 33.79
C SER A 176 -4.17 -0.51 35.28
N SER A 177 -4.86 0.52 35.78
CA SER A 177 -5.17 0.72 37.20
C SER A 177 -6.19 -0.30 37.77
N MET A 178 -6.85 -1.10 36.92
CA MET A 178 -8.02 -1.93 37.23
C MET A 178 -7.72 -3.45 37.33
N GLY A 179 -6.48 -3.85 37.66
CA GLY A 179 -6.20 -5.19 38.22
C GLY A 179 -6.03 -6.39 37.26
N LEU A 180 -6.26 -6.28 35.96
CA LEU A 180 -5.95 -7.38 35.03
C LEU A 180 -4.46 -7.40 34.68
N THR A 181 -3.78 -8.47 35.08
CA THR A 181 -2.37 -8.71 34.75
C THR A 181 -2.18 -9.01 33.25
N SER A 182 -0.97 -8.81 32.73
CA SER A 182 -0.64 -9.20 31.35
C SER A 182 -0.88 -10.69 31.08
N SER A 183 -0.65 -11.57 32.06
CA SER A 183 -0.97 -13.00 31.95
C SER A 183 -2.47 -13.23 31.77
N SER A 184 -3.32 -12.60 32.59
CA SER A 184 -4.78 -12.74 32.46
C SER A 184 -5.30 -12.27 31.09
N ARG A 185 -4.67 -11.25 30.52
CA ARG A 185 -5.02 -10.74 29.18
C ARG A 185 -4.53 -11.64 28.07
N TYR A 186 -3.34 -12.21 28.23
CA TYR A 186 -2.85 -13.25 27.33
C TYR A 186 -3.83 -14.42 27.30
N ASP A 187 -4.27 -14.91 28.46
CA ASP A 187 -5.23 -16.02 28.56
C ASP A 187 -6.55 -15.65 27.89
N ALA A 188 -7.05 -14.42 28.07
CA ALA A 188 -8.25 -13.95 27.39
C ALA A 188 -8.09 -13.93 25.85
N VAL A 189 -6.94 -13.46 25.35
CA VAL A 189 -6.63 -13.49 23.91
C VAL A 189 -6.56 -14.93 23.41
N ILE A 190 -5.99 -15.86 24.15
CA ILE A 190 -5.91 -17.30 23.79
C ILE A 190 -7.25 -18.02 23.92
N ALA A 191 -8.15 -17.58 24.79
CA ALA A 191 -9.48 -18.16 24.95
C ALA A 191 -10.50 -17.65 23.91
N GLY A 192 -10.41 -16.38 23.48
CA GLY A 192 -11.39 -15.79 22.55
C GLY A 192 -11.40 -16.48 21.18
N THR A 193 -12.52 -17.02 20.73
CA THR A 193 -12.61 -17.71 19.43
C THR A 193 -12.28 -16.76 18.28
N SER A 194 -11.37 -17.16 17.38
CA SER A 194 -11.21 -16.54 16.07
C SER A 194 -12.52 -16.76 15.31
N THR A 195 -13.36 -15.72 15.20
CA THR A 195 -14.57 -15.73 14.38
C THR A 195 -14.23 -15.59 12.91
#